data_AF-A0A7C4V538-F1
#
_entry.id   AF-A0A7C4V538-F1
#
_cell.length_a   1.000
_cell.length_b   1.000
_cell.length_c   1.000
_cell.angle_alpha   90.00
_cell.angle_beta   90.00
_cell.angle_gamma   90.00
#
_symmetry.space_group_name_H-M   'P 1'
#
loop_
_entity.id
_entity.type
_entity.pdbx_description
1 polymer ?
#
loop_
_entity_poly.entity_id
_entity_poly.type
_entity_poly.pdbx_seq_one_letter_code
_entity_poly.pdbx_strand_id
1 'polypeptide(L)'
;MNTRLRHLLGRFFIYAVLTAGAVVMAFPFYWMLATSVKSPQEAQQAAPIWLPERIQPANWRAAWRLGAEGDRPWWGGFAPGRTVTLHLRVEDPGAGRPRARVPKPPAVFSDPRSEATRIHIEPEGGGWKVVLENTGTQRFTTLPLVVWIPKDAGKFRSELPPDAVRSQRGSWRLEWENVAPGWFGYLFHNYREAWHAA
;
A
#
# COMPACT_ATOMS: atom_id res chain seq x y z
N MET A 1 -42.13 32.73 -26.57
CA MET A 1 -41.07 31.72 -26.37
C MET A 1 -41.34 30.51 -27.27
N ASN A 2 -40.46 30.22 -28.23
CA ASN A 2 -40.68 29.19 -29.26
C ASN A 2 -40.97 27.82 -28.64
N THR A 3 -42.02 27.13 -29.09
CA THR A 3 -42.46 25.82 -28.58
C THR A 3 -41.34 24.79 -28.56
N ARG A 4 -40.47 24.78 -29.59
CA ARG A 4 -39.26 23.94 -29.66
C ARG A 4 -38.27 24.21 -28.51
N LEU A 5 -38.05 25.47 -28.15
CA LEU A 5 -37.15 25.85 -27.06
C LEU A 5 -37.68 25.36 -25.70
N ARG A 6 -38.99 25.45 -25.48
CA ARG A 6 -39.65 24.93 -24.27
C ARG A 6 -39.51 23.41 -24.13
N HIS A 7 -39.65 22.66 -25.23
CA HIS A 7 -39.47 21.21 -25.23
C HIS A 7 -38.02 20.78 -24.99
N LEU A 8 -37.05 21.49 -25.57
CA LEU A 8 -35.63 21.23 -25.33
C LEU A 8 -35.22 21.51 -23.88
N LEU A 9 -35.66 22.64 -23.32
CA LEU A 9 -35.45 22.98 -21.90
C LEU A 9 -36.08 21.95 -20.96
N GLY A 10 -37.31 21.51 -21.26
CA GLY A 10 -37.99 20.47 -20.47
C GLY A 10 -37.23 19.14 -20.47
N ARG A 11 -36.78 18.67 -21.64
CA ARG A 11 -35.96 17.44 -21.75
C ARG A 11 -34.63 17.57 -21.02
N PHE A 12 -33.95 18.70 -21.18
CA PHE A 12 -32.70 18.96 -20.45
C PHE A 12 -32.91 18.88 -18.94
N PHE A 13 -33.96 19.52 -18.42
CA PHE A 13 -34.27 19.48 -16.99
C PHE A 13 -34.61 18.07 -16.52
N ILE A 14 -35.41 17.32 -17.28
CA ILE A 14 -35.73 15.91 -16.97
C ILE A 14 -34.44 15.08 -16.90
N TYR A 15 -33.56 15.19 -17.90
CA TYR A 15 -32.30 14.45 -17.89
C TYR A 15 -31.35 14.89 -16.78
N ALA A 16 -31.32 16.18 -16.44
CA ALA A 16 -30.52 16.68 -15.31
C ALA A 16 -31.01 16.08 -13.97
N VAL A 17 -32.32 16.07 -13.73
CA VAL A 17 -32.92 15.47 -12.52
C VAL A 17 -32.69 13.97 -12.47
N LEU A 18 -32.91 13.25 -13.58
CA LEU A 18 -32.67 11.80 -13.64
C LEU A 18 -31.19 11.46 -13.42
N THR A 19 -30.27 12.25 -14.00
CA THR A 19 -28.82 12.06 -13.80
C THR A 19 -28.43 12.34 -12.35
N ALA A 20 -28.95 13.41 -11.74
CA ALA A 20 -28.71 13.72 -10.34
C ALA A 20 -29.21 12.59 -9.42
N GLY A 21 -30.43 12.09 -9.68
CA GLY A 21 -30.99 10.92 -8.97
C GLY A 21 -30.10 9.69 -9.12
N ALA A 22 -29.62 9.40 -10.34
CA ALA A 22 -28.72 8.27 -10.60
C ALA A 22 -27.37 8.42 -9.85
N VAL A 23 -26.78 9.61 -9.81
CA VAL A 23 -25.53 9.87 -9.07
C VAL A 23 -25.73 9.65 -7.57
N VAL A 24 -26.84 10.15 -7.00
CA VAL A 24 -27.18 9.93 -5.58
C VAL A 24 -27.34 8.44 -5.28
N MET A 25 -27.98 7.68 -6.17
CA MET A 25 -28.17 6.24 -6.01
C MET A 25 -26.86 5.45 -6.20
N ALA A 26 -25.95 5.90 -7.07
CA ALA A 26 -24.65 5.28 -7.29
C ALA A 26 -23.63 5.55 -6.16
N PHE A 27 -23.82 6.64 -5.42
CA PHE A 27 -22.95 7.07 -4.33
C PHE A 27 -22.63 5.95 -3.29
N PRO A 28 -23.61 5.24 -2.69
CA PRO A 28 -23.32 4.19 -1.72
C PRO A 28 -22.46 3.06 -2.31
N PHE A 29 -22.66 2.70 -3.58
CA PHE A 29 -21.85 1.68 -4.25
C PHE A 29 -20.42 2.13 -4.47
N TYR A 30 -20.24 3.39 -4.92
CA TYR A 30 -18.92 3.99 -5.03
C TYR A 30 -18.20 3.99 -3.68
N TRP A 31 -18.88 4.41 -2.62
CA TRP A 31 -18.29 4.43 -1.28
C TRP A 31 -17.87 3.03 -0.82
N MET A 32 -18.71 2.01 -1.05
CA MET A 32 -18.41 0.61 -0.72
C MET A 32 -17.17 0.09 -1.46
N LEU A 33 -17.06 0.35 -2.76
CA LEU A 33 -15.88 -0.04 -3.55
C LEU A 33 -14.63 0.70 -3.07
N ALA A 34 -14.73 2.01 -2.83
CA ALA A 34 -13.62 2.80 -2.30
C ALA A 34 -13.15 2.25 -0.95
N THR A 35 -14.06 1.97 -0.01
CA THR A 35 -13.72 1.41 1.30
C THR A 35 -13.13 0.02 1.22
N SER A 36 -13.53 -0.81 0.25
CA SER A 36 -12.96 -2.15 0.07
C SER A 36 -11.48 -2.15 -0.30
N VAL A 37 -10.96 -1.02 -0.82
CA VAL A 37 -9.56 -0.86 -1.25
C VAL A 37 -8.73 0.02 -0.29
N LYS A 38 -9.39 0.76 0.63
CA LYS A 38 -8.69 1.57 1.65
C LYS A 38 -7.83 0.68 2.56
N SER A 39 -6.66 1.16 2.96
CA SER A 39 -5.90 0.51 4.03
C SER A 39 -6.67 0.54 5.36
N PRO A 40 -6.37 -0.35 6.32
CA PRO A 40 -7.00 -0.31 7.64
C PRO A 40 -6.84 1.05 8.33
N GLN A 41 -5.68 1.70 8.15
CA GLN A 41 -5.43 3.02 8.71
C GLN A 41 -6.25 4.11 8.01
N GLU A 42 -6.39 4.08 6.68
CA GLU A 42 -7.24 5.00 5.91
C GLU A 42 -8.72 4.87 6.28
N ALA A 43 -9.19 3.64 6.49
CA ALA A 43 -10.58 3.35 6.85
C ALA A 43 -10.96 3.87 8.24
N GLN A 44 -9.99 4.01 9.16
CA GLN A 44 -10.19 4.52 10.52
C GLN A 44 -10.07 6.04 10.64
N GLN A 45 -9.72 6.77 9.56
CA GLN A 45 -9.60 8.22 9.61
C GLN A 45 -10.96 8.89 9.72
N ALA A 46 -11.04 9.95 10.54
CA ALA A 46 -12.26 10.74 10.72
C ALA A 46 -12.64 11.56 9.47
N ALA A 47 -11.66 11.95 8.66
CA ALA A 47 -11.88 12.70 7.44
C ALA A 47 -12.22 11.75 6.27
N PRO A 48 -13.25 12.06 5.45
CA PRO A 48 -13.57 11.26 4.26
C PRO A 48 -12.43 11.29 3.24
N ILE A 49 -11.78 10.15 3.03
CA ILE A 49 -10.85 9.93 1.91
C ILE A 49 -11.66 9.46 0.70
N TRP A 50 -11.71 10.27 -0.34
CA TRP A 50 -12.44 9.96 -1.58
C TRP A 50 -11.65 9.02 -2.48
N LEU A 51 -10.34 9.24 -2.61
CA LEU A 51 -9.46 8.45 -3.47
C LEU A 51 -8.43 7.71 -2.60
N PRO A 52 -8.58 6.40 -2.37
CA PRO A 52 -7.63 5.61 -1.58
C PRO A 52 -6.21 5.67 -2.14
N GLU A 53 -5.20 5.59 -1.28
CA GLU A 53 -3.81 5.52 -1.70
C GLU A 53 -3.56 4.32 -2.61
N ARG A 54 -4.18 3.16 -2.33
CA ARG A 54 -3.94 1.93 -3.10
C ARG A 54 -4.43 1.97 -4.55
N ILE A 55 -5.26 2.94 -4.95
CA ILE A 55 -5.67 3.09 -6.36
C ILE A 55 -4.80 4.08 -7.14
N GLN A 56 -3.80 4.69 -6.51
CA GLN A 56 -2.90 5.62 -7.20
C GLN A 56 -1.98 4.85 -8.18
N PRO A 57 -1.87 5.28 -9.45
CA PRO A 57 -1.04 4.60 -10.44
C PRO A 57 0.44 4.46 -10.08
N ALA A 58 0.98 5.38 -9.26
CA ALA A 58 2.34 5.28 -8.74
C ALA A 58 2.53 4.03 -7.89
N ASN A 59 1.55 3.71 -7.03
CA ASN A 59 1.62 2.58 -6.11
C ASN A 59 1.44 1.24 -6.85
N TRP A 60 0.66 1.22 -7.93
CA TRP A 60 0.55 0.03 -8.79
C TRP A 60 1.86 -0.31 -9.49
N ARG A 61 2.58 0.72 -9.98
CA ARG A 61 3.90 0.52 -10.59
C ARG A 61 4.91 0.02 -9.56
N ALA A 62 4.91 0.60 -8.36
CA ALA A 62 5.74 0.15 -7.25
C ALA A 62 5.44 -1.32 -6.89
N ALA A 63 4.17 -1.67 -6.69
CA ALA A 63 3.73 -3.03 -6.35
C ALA A 63 4.12 -4.06 -7.42
N TRP A 64 3.93 -3.71 -8.70
CA TRP A 64 4.31 -4.56 -9.83
C TRP A 64 5.83 -4.77 -9.90
N ARG A 65 6.62 -3.69 -9.74
CA ARG A 65 8.09 -3.75 -9.75
C ARG A 65 8.62 -4.58 -8.59
N LEU A 66 8.18 -4.30 -7.37
CA LEU A 66 8.58 -5.04 -6.16
C LEU A 66 8.18 -6.53 -6.24
N GLY A 67 7.01 -6.82 -6.80
CA GLY A 67 6.59 -8.20 -7.10
C GLY A 67 7.51 -8.88 -8.12
N ALA A 68 7.89 -8.17 -9.19
CA ALA A 68 8.78 -8.68 -10.23
C ALA A 68 10.20 -8.96 -9.71
N GLU A 69 10.72 -8.07 -8.87
CA GLU A 69 11.99 -8.21 -8.15
C GLU A 69 11.98 -9.48 -7.28
N GLY A 70 10.97 -9.62 -6.43
CA GLY A 70 10.87 -10.72 -5.48
C GLY A 70 10.55 -12.08 -6.11
N ASP A 71 9.61 -12.13 -7.07
CA ASP A 71 9.24 -13.38 -7.75
C ASP A 71 8.44 -13.13 -9.04
N ARG A 72 7.19 -12.64 -8.90
CA ARG A 72 6.23 -12.47 -10.00
C ARG A 72 5.58 -11.08 -9.98
N PRO A 73 5.51 -10.36 -11.11
CA PRO A 73 4.94 -9.01 -11.14
C PRO A 73 3.46 -8.92 -10.76
N TRP A 74 2.68 -9.95 -11.09
CA TRP A 74 1.22 -9.95 -10.89
C TRP A 74 0.81 -10.41 -9.49
N TRP A 75 1.47 -11.46 -8.98
CA TRP A 75 1.08 -12.16 -7.76
C TRP A 75 2.03 -11.89 -6.58
N GLY A 76 3.16 -11.23 -6.85
CA GLY A 76 4.20 -11.02 -5.86
C GLY A 76 4.93 -12.31 -5.50
N GLY A 77 5.51 -12.30 -4.31
CA GLY A 77 6.28 -13.40 -3.75
C GLY A 77 7.74 -13.05 -3.56
N PHE A 78 8.47 -13.98 -2.94
CA PHE A 78 9.88 -13.85 -2.62
C PHE A 78 10.57 -15.19 -2.82
N ALA A 79 11.14 -15.37 -4.01
CA ALA A 79 11.79 -16.61 -4.42
C ALA A 79 13.24 -16.69 -3.90
N PRO A 80 13.80 -17.91 -3.79
CA PRO A 80 15.21 -18.10 -3.41
C PRO A 80 16.18 -17.31 -4.30
N GLY A 81 17.17 -16.66 -3.68
CA GLY A 81 18.18 -15.86 -4.37
C GLY A 81 17.69 -14.56 -5.00
N ARG A 82 16.41 -14.20 -4.80
CA ARG A 82 15.86 -12.92 -5.26
C ARG A 82 16.05 -11.83 -4.22
N THR A 83 16.04 -10.60 -4.73
CA THR A 83 16.21 -9.38 -3.94
C THR A 83 15.06 -8.44 -4.20
N VAL A 84 14.53 -7.82 -3.14
CA VAL A 84 13.49 -6.78 -3.21
C VAL A 84 14.07 -5.50 -2.63
N THR A 85 13.95 -4.40 -3.36
CA THR A 85 14.51 -3.10 -2.97
C THR A 85 13.39 -2.10 -2.72
N LEU A 86 13.15 -1.77 -1.45
CA LEU A 86 12.20 -0.74 -1.05
C LEU A 86 12.91 0.60 -0.86
N HIS A 87 12.48 1.62 -1.61
CA HIS A 87 13.03 2.96 -1.50
C HIS A 87 12.24 3.80 -0.49
N LEU A 88 12.96 4.48 0.39
CA LEU A 88 12.42 5.35 1.44
C LEU A 88 13.08 6.72 1.33
N ARG A 89 12.30 7.75 1.07
CA ARG A 89 12.77 9.15 1.13
C ARG A 89 12.44 9.74 2.48
N VAL A 90 13.37 10.49 3.05
CA VAL A 90 13.19 11.23 4.29
C VAL A 90 13.67 12.67 4.11
N GLU A 91 13.13 13.58 4.90
CA GLU A 91 13.48 15.01 4.83
C GLU A 91 14.92 15.26 5.25
N ASP A 92 15.37 14.64 6.34
CA ASP A 92 16.77 14.67 6.79
C ASP A 92 17.34 13.23 6.92
N PRO A 93 18.06 12.73 5.91
CA PRO A 93 18.73 11.44 5.98
C PRO A 93 19.85 11.38 7.03
N GLY A 94 20.41 12.53 7.42
CA GLY A 94 21.50 12.64 8.40
C GLY A 94 21.05 12.43 9.84
N ALA A 95 19.76 12.61 10.13
CA ALA A 95 19.18 12.46 11.46
C ALA A 95 19.28 11.04 12.04
N GLY A 96 19.46 10.02 11.19
CA GLY A 96 19.79 8.67 11.63
C GLY A 96 19.37 7.58 10.65
N ARG A 97 20.10 6.46 10.70
CA ARG A 97 19.84 5.28 9.87
C ARG A 97 18.55 4.57 10.31
N PRO A 98 17.61 4.28 9.38
CA PRO A 98 16.43 3.51 9.72
C PRO A 98 16.81 2.07 10.06
N ARG A 99 15.95 1.42 10.83
CA ARG A 99 16.09 -0.01 11.14
C ARG A 99 15.01 -0.76 10.39
N ALA A 100 15.29 -1.97 9.93
CA ALA A 100 14.31 -2.79 9.25
C ALA A 100 14.39 -4.24 9.75
N ARG A 101 13.25 -4.92 9.76
CA ARG A 101 13.14 -6.32 10.20
C ARG A 101 11.98 -7.00 9.50
N VAL A 102 12.16 -8.27 9.14
CA VAL A 102 11.04 -9.18 8.84
C VAL A 102 10.46 -9.66 10.17
N PRO A 103 9.23 -9.24 10.54
CA PRO A 103 8.63 -9.59 11.82
C PRO A 103 8.38 -11.11 11.90
N LYS A 104 8.47 -11.65 13.11
CA LYS A 104 8.03 -13.02 13.41
C LYS A 104 6.60 -12.95 13.97
N PRO A 105 5.70 -13.86 13.60
CA PRO A 105 4.39 -13.95 14.24
C PRO A 105 4.53 -14.12 15.77
N PRO A 106 3.58 -13.59 16.56
CA PRO A 106 3.59 -13.79 18.00
C PRO A 106 3.52 -15.29 18.33
N ALA A 107 4.17 -15.71 19.42
CA ALA A 107 4.29 -17.10 19.88
C ALA A 107 5.08 -18.06 18.95
N VAL A 108 5.74 -17.55 17.90
CA VAL A 108 6.59 -18.35 17.01
C VAL A 108 8.06 -18.02 17.23
N PHE A 109 8.85 -19.02 17.63
CA PHE A 109 10.28 -18.86 17.92
C PHE A 109 11.13 -18.80 16.64
N SER A 110 10.78 -19.60 15.63
CA SER A 110 11.47 -19.65 14.33
C SER A 110 10.51 -19.38 13.18
N ASP A 111 10.95 -18.56 12.24
CA ASP A 111 10.23 -18.30 10.99
C ASP A 111 11.23 -18.40 9.85
N PRO A 112 11.11 -19.43 8.97
CA PRO A 112 12.04 -19.63 7.86
C PRO A 112 12.20 -18.39 7.00
N ARG A 113 11.16 -17.56 6.88
CA ARG A 113 11.22 -16.31 6.11
C ARG A 113 12.04 -15.26 6.81
N SER A 114 11.83 -15.06 8.11
CA SER A 114 12.59 -14.09 8.90
C SER A 114 14.08 -14.46 8.96
N GLU A 115 14.37 -15.76 9.04
CA GLU A 115 15.73 -16.31 9.12
C GLU A 115 16.45 -16.35 7.77
N ALA A 116 15.72 -16.62 6.69
CA ALA A 116 16.26 -16.64 5.34
C ALA A 116 16.38 -15.25 4.70
N THR A 117 15.85 -14.19 5.33
CA THR A 117 15.90 -12.84 4.75
C THR A 117 17.07 -12.06 5.31
N ARG A 118 18.04 -11.76 4.45
CA ARG A 118 19.12 -10.82 4.77
C ARG A 118 18.68 -9.40 4.40
N ILE A 119 18.85 -8.45 5.31
CA ILE A 119 18.46 -7.05 5.10
C ILE A 119 19.70 -6.16 5.07
N HIS A 120 19.86 -5.40 3.99
CA HIS A 120 20.85 -4.35 3.85
C HIS A 120 20.16 -3.00 3.71
N ILE A 121 20.65 -2.00 4.45
CA ILE A 121 20.11 -0.63 4.38
C ILE A 121 21.24 0.26 3.90
N GLU A 122 21.08 0.86 2.73
CA GLU A 122 22.10 1.72 2.15
C GLU A 122 21.55 3.13 1.97
N PRO A 123 22.38 4.17 2.15
CA PRO A 123 21.97 5.53 1.86
C PRO A 123 21.69 5.67 0.36
N GLU A 124 20.66 6.42 0.02
CA GLU A 124 20.28 6.76 -1.33
C GLU A 124 19.99 8.27 -1.38
N GLY A 125 20.21 8.95 -2.50
CA GLY A 125 20.07 10.41 -2.57
C GLY A 125 18.72 10.91 -2.01
N GLY A 126 18.75 11.55 -0.83
CA GLY A 126 17.55 12.02 -0.13
C GLY A 126 16.82 10.95 0.70
N GLY A 127 17.47 9.85 1.06
CA GLY A 127 16.88 8.80 1.89
C GLY A 127 17.70 7.52 2.01
N TRP A 128 17.00 6.38 1.95
CA TRP A 128 17.53 5.05 2.21
C TRP A 128 16.87 4.02 1.30
N LYS A 129 17.65 3.08 0.79
CA LYS A 129 17.13 1.86 0.17
C LYS A 129 17.25 0.70 1.15
N VAL A 130 16.14 -0.02 1.34
CA VAL A 130 16.05 -1.23 2.17
C VAL A 130 16.01 -2.42 1.21
N VAL A 131 17.11 -3.16 1.17
CA VAL A 131 17.34 -4.29 0.28
C VAL A 131 17.13 -5.58 1.08
N LEU A 132 16.19 -6.41 0.64
CA LEU A 132 15.88 -7.71 1.25
C LEU A 132 16.28 -8.82 0.28
N GLU A 133 17.18 -9.70 0.68
CA GLU A 133 17.68 -10.83 -0.10
C GLU A 133 17.20 -12.16 0.52
N ASN A 134 16.62 -13.04 -0.30
CA ASN A 134 16.27 -14.40 0.15
C ASN A 134 17.49 -15.30 0.05
N THR A 135 18.20 -15.49 1.15
CA THR A 135 19.38 -16.35 1.23
C THR A 135 19.05 -17.82 1.50
N GLY A 136 17.76 -18.15 1.65
CA GLY A 136 17.28 -19.51 1.85
C GLY A 136 16.97 -20.24 0.55
N THR A 137 16.40 -21.44 0.69
CA THR A 137 15.99 -22.30 -0.42
C THR A 137 14.48 -22.33 -0.64
N GLN A 138 13.70 -21.73 0.27
CA GLN A 138 12.25 -21.73 0.22
C GLN A 138 11.71 -20.48 -0.48
N ARG A 139 10.59 -20.66 -1.19
CA ARG A 139 9.82 -19.57 -1.78
C ARG A 139 8.72 -19.14 -0.81
N PHE A 140 8.55 -17.83 -0.64
CA PHE A 140 7.49 -17.26 0.19
C PHE A 140 6.48 -16.49 -0.65
N THR A 141 5.20 -16.60 -0.30
CA THR A 141 4.11 -15.87 -0.97
C THR A 141 3.94 -14.44 -0.45
N THR A 142 4.41 -14.18 0.77
CA THR A 142 4.37 -12.86 1.40
C THR A 142 5.74 -12.51 1.96
N LEU A 143 6.04 -11.22 2.04
CA LEU A 143 7.27 -10.69 2.62
C LEU A 143 6.92 -9.52 3.55
N PRO A 144 6.58 -9.79 4.81
CA PRO A 144 6.26 -8.74 5.77
C PRO A 144 7.52 -7.98 6.14
N LEU A 145 7.37 -6.68 6.36
CA LEU A 145 8.49 -5.80 6.66
C LEU A 145 8.04 -4.76 7.68
N VAL A 146 8.86 -4.55 8.70
CA VAL A 146 8.71 -3.42 9.62
C VAL A 146 9.95 -2.54 9.50
N VAL A 147 9.74 -1.24 9.29
CA VAL A 147 10.81 -0.24 9.25
C VAL A 147 10.59 0.79 10.34
N TRP A 148 11.65 1.12 11.08
CA TRP A 148 11.68 2.21 12.05
C TRP A 148 12.48 3.37 11.48
N ILE A 149 11.82 4.52 11.32
CA ILE A 149 12.43 5.76 10.85
C ILE A 149 12.57 6.70 12.06
N PRO A 150 13.76 7.25 12.36
CA PRO A 150 13.91 8.25 13.42
C PRO A 150 12.96 9.43 13.22
N LYS A 151 12.31 9.92 14.28
CA LYS A 151 11.40 11.07 14.15
C LYS A 151 12.13 12.35 13.74
N ASP A 152 13.39 12.44 14.10
CA ASP A 152 14.27 13.57 13.78
C ASP A 152 14.56 13.66 12.27
N ALA A 153 14.33 12.59 11.50
CA ALA A 153 14.44 12.58 10.04
C ALA A 153 13.29 13.33 9.33
N GLY A 154 12.33 13.87 10.09
CA GLY A 154 11.24 14.68 9.57
C GLY A 154 10.18 13.87 8.82
N LYS A 155 9.64 14.47 7.75
CA LYS A 155 8.66 13.79 6.88
C LYS A 155 9.33 12.65 6.11
N PHE A 156 8.58 11.60 5.85
CA PHE A 156 9.03 10.46 5.06
C PHE A 156 8.03 10.11 3.96
N ARG A 157 8.53 9.45 2.91
CA ARG A 157 7.74 8.88 1.83
C ARG A 157 8.35 7.55 1.43
N SER A 158 7.57 6.48 1.53
CA SER A 158 7.93 5.21 0.91
C SER A 158 7.43 5.14 -0.53
N GLU A 159 8.10 4.33 -1.34
CA GLU A 159 7.64 4.03 -2.69
C GLU A 159 6.34 3.21 -2.70
N LEU A 160 6.25 2.22 -1.82
CA LEU A 160 5.01 1.49 -1.54
C LEU A 160 4.45 1.97 -0.20
N PRO A 161 3.21 2.49 -0.13
CA PRO A 161 2.61 2.93 1.13
C PRO A 161 2.59 1.78 2.16
N PRO A 162 2.92 2.04 3.43
CA PRO A 162 2.78 1.05 4.50
C PRO A 162 1.31 0.78 4.80
N ASP A 163 1.01 -0.42 5.29
CA ASP A 163 -0.33 -0.82 5.72
C ASP A 163 -0.69 -0.16 7.07
N ALA A 164 0.32 0.11 7.90
CA ALA A 164 0.17 0.89 9.13
C ALA A 164 1.40 1.74 9.45
N VAL A 165 1.15 2.95 9.97
CA VAL A 165 2.14 3.86 10.54
C VAL A 165 1.79 4.12 12.00
N ARG A 166 2.71 3.78 12.91
CA ARG A 166 2.55 3.97 14.35
C ARG A 166 3.68 4.83 14.92
N SER A 167 3.32 5.74 15.81
CA SER A 167 4.31 6.47 16.61
C SER A 167 4.88 5.55 17.69
N GLN A 168 6.18 5.29 17.66
CA GLN A 168 6.92 4.58 18.70
C GLN A 168 7.97 5.53 19.30
N ARG A 169 8.41 5.29 20.54
CA ARG A 169 9.36 6.17 21.25
C ARG A 169 10.59 6.45 20.38
N GLY A 170 10.76 7.71 19.94
CA GLY A 170 11.87 8.17 19.09
C GLY A 170 11.81 7.78 17.59
N SER A 171 10.83 7.00 17.14
CA SER A 171 10.77 6.56 15.74
C SER A 171 9.34 6.36 15.24
N TRP A 172 9.11 6.58 13.95
CA TRP A 172 7.93 6.10 13.24
C TRP A 172 8.12 4.63 12.88
N ARG A 173 7.17 3.78 13.28
CA ARG A 173 7.11 2.37 12.91
C ARG A 173 6.18 2.23 11.71
N LEU A 174 6.74 1.87 10.56
CA LEU A 174 6.03 1.59 9.32
C LEU A 174 5.94 0.08 9.17
N GLU A 175 4.75 -0.43 8.90
CA GLU A 175 4.47 -1.86 8.81
C GLU A 175 3.88 -2.18 7.44
N TRP A 176 4.47 -3.17 6.77
CA TRP A 176 3.94 -3.81 5.58
C TRP A 176 3.68 -5.27 5.89
N GLU A 177 2.49 -5.77 5.59
CA GLU A 177 2.21 -7.20 5.61
C GLU A 177 2.86 -7.90 4.42
N ASN A 178 3.02 -7.18 3.31
CA ASN A 178 3.70 -7.69 2.13
C ASN A 178 4.35 -6.58 1.30
N VAL A 179 5.67 -6.48 1.35
CA VAL A 179 6.45 -5.50 0.57
C VAL A 179 6.63 -5.91 -0.91
N ALA A 180 6.42 -7.20 -1.24
CA ALA A 180 6.45 -7.72 -2.61
C ALA A 180 5.09 -8.34 -3.00
N PRO A 181 4.01 -7.55 -3.08
CA PRO A 181 2.67 -8.08 -3.30
C PRO A 181 2.32 -8.37 -4.76
N GLY A 182 3.06 -7.79 -5.71
CA GLY A 182 2.61 -7.75 -7.10
C GLY A 182 1.33 -6.91 -7.27
N TRP A 183 0.89 -6.77 -8.51
CA TRP A 183 -0.26 -5.91 -8.83
C TRP A 183 -1.57 -6.39 -8.16
N PHE A 184 -1.92 -7.68 -8.32
CA PHE A 184 -3.16 -8.24 -7.77
C PHE A 184 -3.11 -8.33 -6.24
N GLY A 185 -1.96 -8.74 -5.69
CA GLY A 185 -1.81 -8.84 -4.24
C GLY A 185 -1.89 -7.48 -3.54
N TYR A 186 -1.55 -6.39 -4.23
CA TYR A 186 -1.68 -5.04 -3.71
C TYR A 186 -3.11 -4.52 -3.80
N LEU A 187 -3.77 -4.70 -4.94
CA LEU A 187 -5.14 -4.21 -5.16
C LEU A 187 -6.17 -4.96 -4.30
N PHE A 188 -6.02 -6.29 -4.19
CA PHE A 188 -6.94 -7.15 -3.46
C PHE A 188 -6.43 -7.51 -2.06
N HIS A 189 -5.60 -6.66 -1.48
CA HIS A 189 -4.97 -6.87 -0.17
C HIS A 189 -6.00 -7.20 0.92
N ASN A 190 -7.04 -6.37 1.09
CA ASN A 190 -8.07 -6.55 2.12
C ASN A 190 -8.86 -7.86 1.95
N TYR A 191 -9.12 -8.27 0.71
CA TYR A 191 -9.80 -9.55 0.43
C TYR A 191 -8.93 -10.74 0.82
N ARG A 192 -7.61 -10.65 0.57
CA ARG A 192 -6.65 -11.68 0.94
C ARG A 192 -6.49 -11.78 2.46
N GLU A 193 -6.44 -10.64 3.16
CA GLU A 193 -6.39 -10.58 4.62
C GLU A 193 -7.64 -11.23 5.24
N ALA A 194 -8.83 -10.86 4.76
CA ALA A 194 -10.10 -11.45 5.21
C ALA A 194 -10.17 -12.96 4.94
N TRP A 195 -9.67 -13.43 3.80
CA TRP A 195 -9.62 -14.86 3.47
C TRP A 195 -8.73 -15.65 4.42
N HIS A 196 -7.62 -15.07 4.89
CA HIS A 196 -6.73 -15.71 5.85
C HIS A 196 -7.24 -15.67 7.30
N ALA A 197 -8.23 -14.81 7.60
CA ALA A 197 -8.82 -14.66 8.92
C ALA A 197 -10.09 -15.51 9.16
N ALA A 198 -10.66 -16.12 8.11
CA ALA A 198 -11.85 -16.98 8.16
C ALA A 198 -11.47 -18.46 8.38
#